data_AF-A0A679J3H5-F1
#
_entry.id   AF-A0A679J3H5-F1
#
_cell.length_a   1.000
_cell.length_b   1.000
_cell.length_c   1.000
_cell.angle_alpha   90.00
_cell.angle_beta   90.00
_cell.angle_gamma   90.00
#
_symmetry.space_group_name_H-M   'P 1'
#
loop_
_entity.id
_entity.type
_entity.pdbx_description
1 polymer ?
#
loop_
_entity_poly.entity_id
_entity_poly.type
_entity_poly.pdbx_seq_one_letter_code
_entity_poly.pdbx_strand_id
1 'polypeptide(L)'
;MATYGDFSSLLQLGVGIGIGLSLFRAPVDLRVSKLTRTMDNELTALRGASMPFAKVKWRDVQQLRYRFAQVRLTLERQQLRFMVIALALALLNLVALVEATLDKDRPACGVELYGLLFVAIGGFVALLSVLEVLARYHLGPIQRELQLIQARRAPPAGAALAYGP
;
A
#
# COMPACT_ATOMS: atom_id res chain seq x y z
N MET A 1 -15.20 7.20 -42.24
CA MET A 1 -15.81 5.98 -41.69
C MET A 1 -14.73 5.24 -40.91
N ALA A 2 -14.84 5.17 -39.59
CA ALA A 2 -13.92 4.40 -38.74
C ALA A 2 -14.66 3.14 -38.27
N THR A 3 -14.09 1.99 -38.59
CA THR A 3 -14.65 0.64 -38.41
C THR A 3 -13.73 -0.13 -37.45
N TYR A 4 -14.31 -0.81 -36.45
CA TYR A 4 -13.71 -1.85 -35.60
C TYR A 4 -12.54 -1.51 -34.65
N GLY A 5 -11.99 -0.29 -34.64
CA GLY A 5 -10.97 0.13 -33.65
C GLY A 5 -11.48 0.36 -32.22
N ASP A 6 -12.78 0.62 -32.05
CA ASP A 6 -13.35 1.14 -30.80
C ASP A 6 -13.61 0.08 -29.72
N PHE A 7 -13.67 -1.20 -30.08
CA PHE A 7 -13.80 -2.29 -29.10
C PHE A 7 -12.47 -2.62 -28.40
N SER A 8 -11.33 -2.37 -29.05
CA SER A 8 -10.01 -2.49 -28.41
C SER A 8 -9.83 -1.43 -27.32
N SER A 9 -10.40 -0.23 -27.52
CA SER A 9 -10.40 0.87 -26.53
C SER A 9 -11.19 0.50 -25.27
N LEU A 10 -12.40 -0.04 -25.40
CA LEU A 10 -13.21 -0.48 -24.26
C LEU A 10 -12.58 -1.65 -23.49
N LEU A 11 -11.96 -2.60 -24.21
CA LEU A 11 -11.26 -3.73 -23.59
C LEU A 11 -9.94 -3.28 -22.93
N GLN A 12 -9.21 -2.33 -23.52
CA GLN A 12 -8.09 -1.64 -22.88
C GLN A 12 -8.51 -0.84 -21.65
N LEU A 13 -9.73 -0.29 -21.64
CA LEU A 13 -10.27 0.45 -20.51
C LEU A 13 -10.62 -0.50 -19.36
N GLY A 14 -11.21 -1.67 -19.66
CA GLY A 14 -11.45 -2.74 -18.67
C GLY A 14 -10.15 -3.33 -18.09
N VAL A 15 -9.16 -3.62 -18.95
CA VAL A 15 -7.84 -4.10 -18.53
C VAL A 15 -7.08 -3.00 -17.77
N GLY A 16 -7.19 -1.74 -18.20
CA GLY A 16 -6.59 -0.58 -17.56
C GLY A 16 -7.17 -0.29 -16.17
N ILE A 17 -8.49 -0.47 -15.98
CA ILE A 17 -9.12 -0.41 -14.66
C ILE A 17 -8.60 -1.53 -13.75
N GLY A 18 -8.48 -2.76 -14.27
CA GLY A 18 -7.94 -3.89 -13.51
C GLY A 18 -6.49 -3.67 -13.06
N ILE A 19 -5.62 -3.22 -13.97
CA ILE A 19 -4.22 -2.89 -13.68
C ILE A 19 -4.14 -1.70 -12.72
N GLY A 20 -4.94 -0.65 -12.94
CA GLY A 20 -4.99 0.54 -12.10
C GLY A 20 -5.41 0.22 -10.67
N LEU A 21 -6.45 -0.60 -10.49
CA LEU A 21 -6.89 -1.07 -9.18
C LEU A 21 -5.83 -1.92 -8.46
N SER A 22 -5.06 -2.73 -9.20
CA SER A 22 -3.90 -3.45 -8.63
C SER A 22 -2.78 -2.49 -8.20
N LEU A 23 -2.59 -1.39 -8.93
CA LEU A 23 -1.57 -0.38 -8.63
C LEU A 23 -1.86 0.36 -7.31
N PHE A 24 -3.13 0.54 -6.96
CA PHE A 24 -3.54 1.07 -5.66
C PHE A 24 -3.27 0.12 -4.48
N ARG A 25 -3.02 -1.18 -4.74
CA ARG A 25 -2.67 -2.14 -3.70
C ARG A 25 -1.16 -2.25 -3.45
N ALA A 26 -0.38 -2.12 -4.50
CA ALA A 26 1.07 -2.27 -4.49
C ALA A 26 1.81 -1.54 -3.34
N PRO A 27 1.58 -0.24 -3.06
CA PRO A 27 2.36 0.47 -2.06
C PRO A 27 2.13 -0.05 -0.62
N VAL A 28 0.92 -0.53 -0.30
CA VAL A 28 0.60 -1.11 1.01
C VAL A 28 1.14 -2.53 1.09
N ASP A 29 0.87 -3.36 0.09
CA ASP A 29 1.25 -4.78 0.06
C ASP A 29 2.77 -4.98 0.10
N LEU A 30 3.53 -4.17 -0.65
CA LEU A 30 4.99 -4.23 -0.64
C LEU A 30 5.58 -3.89 0.73
N ARG A 31 5.02 -2.93 1.45
CA ARG A 31 5.48 -2.55 2.79
C ARG A 31 5.08 -3.59 3.84
N VAL A 32 3.84 -4.07 3.77
CA VAL A 32 3.30 -5.11 4.65
C VAL A 32 4.11 -6.40 4.50
N SER A 33 4.36 -6.85 3.28
CA SER A 33 5.16 -8.06 3.01
C SER A 33 6.60 -7.91 3.49
N LYS A 34 7.24 -6.76 3.27
CA LYS A 34 8.59 -6.48 3.79
C LYS A 34 8.64 -6.55 5.31
N LEU A 35 7.72 -5.88 6.00
CA LEU A 35 7.64 -5.89 7.48
C LEU A 35 7.37 -7.29 8.03
N THR A 36 6.44 -8.02 7.39
CA THR A 36 6.11 -9.40 7.78
C THR A 36 7.33 -10.31 7.68
N ARG A 37 8.04 -10.27 6.54
CA ARG A 37 9.29 -11.03 6.36
C ARG A 37 10.34 -10.69 7.40
N THR A 38 10.54 -9.40 7.72
CA THR A 38 11.51 -9.00 8.75
C THR A 38 11.14 -9.53 10.13
N MET A 39 9.85 -9.45 10.51
CA MET A 39 9.37 -10.00 11.79
C MET A 39 9.49 -11.52 11.86
N ASP A 40 9.14 -12.24 10.79
CA ASP A 40 9.25 -13.69 10.72
C ASP A 40 10.72 -14.15 10.78
N ASN A 41 11.63 -13.42 10.13
CA ASN A 41 13.07 -13.68 10.21
C ASN A 41 13.60 -13.50 11.64
N GLU A 42 13.19 -12.43 12.35
CA GLU A 42 13.57 -12.22 13.75
C GLU A 42 13.02 -13.32 14.67
N LEU A 43 11.73 -13.68 14.51
CA LEU A 43 11.13 -14.74 15.31
C LEU A 43 11.82 -16.09 15.06
N THR A 44 12.22 -16.37 13.82
CA THR A 44 12.95 -17.58 13.45
C THR A 44 14.37 -17.57 14.02
N ALA A 45 15.08 -16.45 13.96
CA ALA A 45 16.42 -16.31 14.54
C ALA A 45 16.41 -16.47 16.07
N LEU A 46 15.31 -16.11 16.73
CA LEU A 46 15.12 -16.28 18.17
C LEU A 46 14.62 -17.68 18.54
N ARG A 47 14.16 -18.48 17.58
CA ARG A 47 13.60 -19.82 17.78
C ARG A 47 14.75 -20.82 18.01
N GLY A 48 15.15 -20.98 19.27
CA GLY A 48 16.22 -21.90 19.69
C GLY A 48 17.23 -21.26 20.63
N ALA A 49 17.19 -19.93 20.82
CA ALA A 49 18.03 -19.27 21.80
C ALA A 49 17.47 -19.49 23.23
N SER A 50 18.25 -20.13 24.10
CA SER A 50 17.88 -20.43 25.49
C SER A 50 18.00 -19.24 26.44
N MET A 51 18.61 -18.13 25.98
CA MET A 51 18.90 -16.96 26.82
C MET A 51 17.61 -16.25 27.28
N PRO A 52 17.52 -15.79 28.55
CA PRO A 52 16.38 -15.01 29.06
C PRO A 52 16.07 -13.78 28.20
N PHE A 53 17.11 -13.10 27.71
CA PHE A 53 17.00 -11.98 26.77
C PHE A 53 16.27 -12.33 25.47
N ALA A 54 16.56 -13.52 24.90
CA ALA A 54 15.94 -13.96 23.67
C ALA A 54 14.44 -14.25 23.84
N LYS A 55 14.04 -14.77 25.00
CA LYS A 55 12.61 -14.98 25.35
C LYS A 55 11.86 -13.65 25.44
N VAL A 56 12.45 -12.64 26.07
CA VAL A 56 11.85 -11.29 26.17
C VAL A 56 11.73 -10.66 24.79
N LYS A 57 12.80 -10.69 23.98
CA LYS A 57 12.79 -10.17 22.61
C LYS A 57 11.75 -10.88 21.75
N TRP A 58 11.62 -12.20 21.87
CA TRP A 58 10.63 -12.99 21.15
C TRP A 58 9.20 -12.57 21.50
N ARG A 59 8.91 -12.36 22.78
CA ARG A 59 7.62 -11.85 23.25
C ARG A 59 7.32 -10.46 22.70
N ASP A 60 8.30 -9.55 22.74
CA ASP A 60 8.14 -8.18 22.25
C ASP A 60 7.86 -8.16 20.73
N VAL A 61 8.55 -9.00 19.94
CA VAL A 61 8.27 -9.13 18.49
C VAL A 61 6.89 -9.76 18.23
N GLN A 62 6.45 -10.74 19.03
CA GLN A 62 5.10 -11.29 18.92
C GLN A 62 4.01 -10.26 19.22
N GLN A 63 4.20 -9.45 20.27
CA GLN A 63 3.26 -8.37 20.59
C GLN A 63 3.21 -7.33 19.48
N LEU A 64 4.36 -6.99 18.89
CA LEU A 64 4.42 -6.09 17.75
C LEU A 64 3.69 -6.67 16.52
N ARG A 65 3.82 -7.97 16.26
CA ARG A 65 3.10 -8.67 15.19
C ARG A 65 1.58 -8.59 15.37
N TYR A 66 1.09 -8.74 16.59
CA TYR A 66 -0.34 -8.60 16.88
C TYR A 66 -0.85 -7.17 16.58
N ARG A 67 -0.12 -6.14 17.04
CA ARG A 67 -0.43 -4.74 16.73
C ARG A 67 -0.39 -4.47 15.22
N PHE A 68 0.62 -5.01 14.54
CA PHE A 68 0.76 -4.91 13.09
C PHE A 68 -0.44 -5.50 12.35
N ALA A 69 -0.97 -6.65 12.80
CA ALA A 69 -2.17 -7.25 12.21
C ALA A 69 -3.40 -6.34 12.31
N GLN A 70 -3.58 -5.66 13.45
CA GLN A 70 -4.67 -4.69 13.63
C GLN A 70 -4.51 -3.45 12.73
N VAL A 71 -3.29 -2.93 12.63
CA VAL A 71 -2.98 -1.79 11.75
C VAL A 71 -3.19 -2.17 10.28
N ARG A 72 -2.79 -3.38 9.89
CA ARG A 72 -3.01 -3.92 8.54
C ARG A 72 -4.49 -3.98 8.18
N LEU A 73 -5.35 -4.52 9.05
CA LEU A 73 -6.80 -4.57 8.81
C LEU A 73 -7.40 -3.16 8.63
N THR A 74 -6.90 -2.19 9.40
CA THR A 74 -7.34 -0.79 9.30
C THR A 74 -6.93 -0.19 7.95
N LEU A 75 -5.68 -0.41 7.52
CA LEU A 75 -5.16 0.01 6.22
C LEU A 75 -5.93 -0.64 5.06
N GLU A 76 -6.20 -1.94 5.12
CA GLU A 76 -6.97 -2.65 4.10
C GLU A 76 -8.38 -2.05 3.94
N ARG A 77 -9.04 -1.74 5.06
CA ARG A 77 -10.37 -1.10 5.04
C ARG A 77 -10.32 0.31 4.45
N GLN A 78 -9.29 1.10 4.75
CA GLN A 78 -9.10 2.42 4.17
C GLN A 78 -8.79 2.34 2.67
N GLN A 79 -7.90 1.43 2.27
CA GLN A 79 -7.53 1.19 0.87
C GLN A 79 -8.74 0.80 0.01
N LEU A 80 -9.66 -0.03 0.53
CA LEU A 80 -10.90 -0.34 -0.17
C LEU A 80 -11.72 0.92 -0.50
N ARG A 81 -11.79 1.91 0.41
CA ARG A 81 -12.48 3.18 0.14
C ARG A 81 -11.83 3.95 -1.01
N PHE A 82 -10.49 4.01 -1.04
CA PHE A 82 -9.77 4.65 -2.13
C PHE A 82 -9.95 3.92 -3.46
N MET A 83 -10.01 2.59 -3.46
CA MET A 83 -10.31 1.80 -4.67
C MET A 83 -11.72 2.10 -5.21
N VAL A 84 -12.72 2.25 -4.33
CA VAL A 84 -14.08 2.63 -4.74
C VAL A 84 -14.11 4.05 -5.33
N ILE A 85 -13.39 5.01 -4.72
CA ILE A 85 -13.27 6.38 -5.25
C ILE A 85 -12.59 6.36 -6.63
N ALA A 86 -11.51 5.61 -6.79
CA ALA A 86 -10.82 5.46 -8.07
C ALA A 86 -11.72 4.82 -9.14
N LEU A 87 -12.55 3.84 -8.76
CA LEU A 87 -13.54 3.24 -9.67
C LEU A 87 -14.61 4.27 -10.08
N ALA A 88 -15.11 5.08 -9.15
CA ALA A 88 -16.07 6.14 -9.47
C ALA A 88 -15.47 7.19 -10.42
N LEU A 89 -14.22 7.60 -10.21
CA LEU A 89 -13.48 8.48 -11.11
C LEU A 89 -13.28 7.84 -12.49
N ALA A 90 -12.97 6.54 -12.57
CA ALA A 90 -12.86 5.83 -13.83
C ALA A 90 -14.19 5.80 -14.59
N LEU A 91 -15.31 5.59 -13.89
CA LEU A 91 -16.65 5.61 -14.50
C LEU A 91 -17.03 7.00 -15.00
N LEU A 92 -16.76 8.05 -14.22
CA LEU A 92 -17.00 9.44 -14.67
C LEU A 92 -16.17 9.77 -15.92
N ASN A 93 -14.91 9.34 -15.94
CA ASN A 93 -14.04 9.53 -17.09
C ASN A 93 -14.55 8.76 -18.32
N LEU A 94 -15.07 7.55 -18.11
CA LEU A 94 -15.70 6.75 -19.17
C LEU A 94 -16.96 7.44 -19.72
N VAL A 95 -17.85 7.95 -18.87
CA VAL A 95 -19.05 8.68 -19.30
C VAL A 95 -18.68 9.90 -20.13
N ALA A 96 -17.71 10.70 -19.65
CA ALA A 96 -17.24 11.86 -20.39
C ALA A 96 -16.62 11.49 -21.75
N LEU A 97 -15.92 10.35 -21.84
CA LEU A 97 -15.38 9.83 -23.10
C LEU A 97 -16.50 9.37 -24.06
N VAL A 98 -17.56 8.76 -23.53
CA VAL A 98 -18.74 8.34 -24.31
C VAL A 98 -19.50 9.58 -24.83
N GLU A 99 -19.69 10.60 -24.01
CA GLU A 99 -20.30 11.87 -24.45
C GLU A 99 -19.46 12.53 -25.55
N ALA A 100 -18.15 12.63 -25.35
CA ALA A 100 -17.23 13.20 -26.34
C ALA A 100 -17.16 12.41 -27.66
N THR A 101 -17.45 11.11 -27.65
CA THR A 101 -17.47 10.28 -28.88
C THR A 101 -18.81 10.32 -29.61
N LEU A 102 -19.90 10.64 -28.92
CA LEU A 102 -21.23 10.82 -29.49
C LEU A 102 -21.40 12.21 -30.13
N ASP A 103 -20.76 13.25 -29.59
CA ASP A 103 -20.81 14.62 -30.10
C ASP A 103 -19.79 14.82 -31.26
N LYS A 104 -20.04 14.16 -32.41
CA LYS A 104 -19.13 14.15 -33.58
C LYS A 104 -18.99 15.49 -34.30
N ASP A 105 -19.90 16.45 -34.05
CA ASP A 105 -19.99 17.70 -34.80
C ASP A 105 -19.29 18.88 -34.11
N ARG A 106 -18.76 18.69 -32.90
CA ARG A 106 -17.96 19.69 -32.18
C ARG A 106 -16.50 19.25 -32.06
N PRO A 107 -15.52 19.96 -32.67
CA PRO A 107 -14.12 19.70 -32.38
C PRO A 107 -13.86 20.01 -30.91
N ALA A 108 -13.44 19.00 -30.15
CA ALA A 108 -13.10 19.16 -28.74
C ALA A 108 -12.13 20.32 -28.55
N CYS A 109 -12.51 21.31 -27.73
CA CYS A 109 -11.65 22.43 -27.43
C CYS A 109 -10.41 21.90 -26.67
N GLY A 110 -9.21 22.38 -26.99
CA GLY A 110 -7.98 21.89 -26.34
C GLY A 110 -8.06 21.89 -24.81
N VAL A 111 -8.79 22.85 -24.23
CA VAL A 111 -9.05 22.97 -22.78
C VAL A 111 -9.83 21.77 -22.21
N GLU A 112 -10.80 21.23 -22.95
CA GLU A 112 -11.61 20.08 -22.52
C GLU A 112 -10.79 18.79 -22.53
N LEU A 113 -9.93 18.63 -23.55
CA LEU A 113 -8.99 17.52 -23.68
C LEU A 113 -7.95 17.52 -22.55
N TYR A 114 -7.37 18.68 -22.23
CA TYR A 114 -6.46 18.80 -21.10
C TYR A 114 -7.15 18.62 -19.75
N GLY A 115 -8.42 19.06 -19.62
CA GLY A 115 -9.23 18.84 -18.42
C GLY A 115 -9.50 17.36 -18.17
N LEU A 116 -9.92 16.63 -19.21
CA LEU A 116 -10.11 15.17 -19.19
C LEU A 116 -8.82 14.43 -18.83
N LEU A 117 -7.70 14.80 -19.46
CA LEU A 117 -6.39 14.19 -19.16
C LEU A 117 -5.95 14.46 -17.71
N PHE A 118 -6.16 15.68 -17.21
CA PHE A 118 -5.82 16.04 -15.83
C PHE A 118 -6.67 15.27 -14.82
N VAL A 119 -7.97 15.10 -15.05
CA VAL A 119 -8.84 14.29 -14.18
C VAL A 119 -8.44 12.81 -14.25
N ALA A 120 -8.14 12.30 -15.44
CA ALA A 120 -7.77 10.90 -15.68
C ALA A 120 -6.41 10.51 -15.09
N ILE A 121 -5.40 11.39 -15.15
CA ILE A 121 -4.05 11.09 -14.68
C ILE A 121 -3.80 11.73 -13.31
N GLY A 122 -4.08 13.03 -13.19
CA GLY A 122 -3.84 13.80 -11.96
C GLY A 122 -4.64 13.30 -10.76
N GLY A 123 -5.92 12.94 -10.97
CA GLY A 123 -6.76 12.37 -9.92
C GLY A 123 -6.21 11.04 -9.38
N PHE A 124 -5.77 10.15 -10.29
CA PHE A 124 -5.19 8.86 -9.92
C PHE A 124 -3.82 9.00 -9.24
N VAL A 125 -2.97 9.92 -9.71
CA VAL A 125 -1.67 10.22 -9.09
C VAL A 125 -1.85 10.83 -7.70
N ALA A 126 -2.83 11.72 -7.52
CA ALA A 126 -3.13 12.31 -6.21
C ALA A 126 -3.61 11.23 -5.23
N LEU A 127 -4.52 10.34 -5.65
CA LEU A 127 -4.99 9.23 -4.82
C LEU A 127 -3.86 8.28 -4.44
N LEU A 128 -2.97 7.92 -5.39
CA LEU A 128 -1.80 7.08 -5.11
C LEU A 128 -0.86 7.75 -4.10
N SER A 129 -0.60 9.05 -4.26
CA SER A 129 0.24 9.83 -3.34
C SER A 129 -0.33 9.84 -1.94
N VAL A 130 -1.64 10.07 -1.79
CA VAL A 130 -2.33 10.05 -0.50
C VAL A 130 -2.23 8.66 0.13
N LEU A 131 -2.47 7.61 -0.64
CA LEU A 131 -2.42 6.24 -0.15
C LEU A 131 -0.99 5.84 0.28
N GLU A 132 0.02 6.32 -0.42
CA GLU A 132 1.42 6.12 -0.02
C GLU A 132 1.75 6.85 1.29
N VAL A 133 1.32 8.11 1.44
CA VAL A 133 1.51 8.88 2.69
C VAL A 133 0.82 8.17 3.86
N LEU A 134 -0.41 7.70 3.64
CA LEU A 134 -1.20 6.98 4.64
C LEU A 134 -0.51 5.67 5.06
N ALA A 135 0.00 4.90 4.09
CA ALA A 135 0.76 3.69 4.34
C ALA A 135 2.04 3.99 5.15
N ARG A 136 2.76 5.07 4.82
CA ARG A 136 3.95 5.51 5.57
C ARG A 136 3.60 5.91 7.01
N TYR A 137 2.50 6.64 7.19
CA TYR A 137 2.06 7.12 8.49
C TYR A 137 1.69 5.98 9.43
N HIS A 138 0.93 4.99 8.95
CA HIS A 138 0.49 3.86 9.78
C HIS A 138 1.58 2.78 9.98
N LEU A 139 2.40 2.49 8.96
CA LEU A 139 3.43 1.44 9.04
C LEU A 139 4.78 1.94 9.60
N GLY A 140 5.04 3.25 9.51
CA GLY A 140 6.23 3.90 10.06
C GLY A 140 6.49 3.64 11.55
N PRO A 141 5.51 3.82 12.46
CA PRO A 141 5.72 3.56 13.88
C PRO A 141 6.04 2.09 14.16
N ILE A 142 5.38 1.14 13.49
CA ILE A 142 5.68 -0.29 13.62
C ILE A 142 7.11 -0.59 13.17
N GLN A 143 7.54 0.00 12.05
CA GLN A 143 8.90 -0.16 11.56
C GLN A 143 9.95 0.37 12.55
N ARG A 144 9.67 1.52 13.19
CA ARG A 144 10.55 2.08 14.23
C ARG A 144 10.60 1.21 15.48
N GLU A 145 9.46 0.71 15.97
CA GLU A 145 9.42 -0.22 17.10
C GLU A 145 10.21 -1.50 16.81
N LEU A 146 10.07 -2.05 15.60
CA LEU A 146 10.85 -3.22 15.18
C LEU A 146 12.36 -2.92 15.20
N GLN A 147 12.78 -1.77 14.65
CA GLN A 147 14.19 -1.36 14.65
C GLN A 147 14.72 -1.17 16.07
N LEU A 148 13.93 -0.63 16.99
CA LEU A 148 14.32 -0.48 18.40
C LEU A 148 14.50 -1.84 19.07
N ILE A 149 13.60 -2.79 18.82
CA ILE A 149 13.73 -4.16 19.33
C ILE A 149 14.97 -4.85 18.74
N GLN A 150 15.26 -4.63 17.46
CA GLN A 150 16.45 -5.16 16.80
C GLN A 150 17.75 -4.53 17.33
N ALA A 151 17.74 -3.23 17.62
CA ALA A 151 18.89 -2.49 18.13
C ALA A 151 19.24 -2.84 19.59
N ARG A 152 18.30 -3.39 20.37
CA ARG A 152 18.60 -3.94 21.69
C ARG A 152 19.56 -5.12 21.52
N ARG A 153 20.81 -4.91 21.94
CA ARG A 153 21.82 -5.96 22.06
C ARG A 153 21.69 -6.65 23.42
N ALA A 154 22.10 -7.92 23.47
CA ALA A 154 22.26 -8.60 24.74
C ALA A 154 23.25 -7.80 25.62
N PRO A 155 22.99 -7.66 26.93
CA PRO A 155 23.99 -7.09 27.83
C PRO A 155 25.28 -7.90 27.73
N PRO A 156 26.47 -7.25 27.81
CA PRO A 156 27.74 -7.97 27.76
C PRO A 156 27.73 -9.05 28.85
N ALA A 157 28.24 -10.24 28.51
CA ALA A 157 28.18 -11.43 29.37
C ALA A 157 28.70 -11.21 30.80
N GLY A 158 29.53 -10.18 31.03
CA GLY A 158 30.02 -9.79 32.36
C GLY A 158 29.03 -9.04 33.26
N ALA A 159 27.91 -8.52 32.74
CA ALA A 159 26.92 -7.82 33.57
C ALA A 159 25.98 -8.78 34.33
N ALA A 160 25.87 -10.03 33.88
CA ALA A 160 25.08 -11.06 34.57
C ALA A 160 25.76 -11.57 35.86
N LEU A 161 27.06 -11.31 36.04
CA LEU A 161 27.79 -11.66 37.26
C LEU A 161 27.72 -10.57 38.35
N ALA A 162 27.20 -9.38 38.03
CA ALA A 162 27.05 -8.28 38.99
C ALA A 162 25.73 -8.34 39.79
N TYR A 163 24.82 -9.24 39.42
CA TYR A 163 23.63 -9.62 40.17
C TYR A 163 23.64 -11.14 40.37
N GLY A 164 24.66 -11.68 41.04
CA GLY A 164 24.60 -13.06 41.55
C GLY A 164 23.78 -13.14 42.84
N PRO A 165 23.79 -14.28 43.54
CA PRO A 165 23.84 -15.69 43.13
C PRO A 165 22.44 -16.30 42.89
#